data_AF-A0A2G4IJV2-F1
#
_entry.id   AF-A0A2G4IJV2-F1
#
_cell.length_a   1.000
_cell.length_b   1.000
_cell.length_c   1.000
_cell.angle_alpha   90.00
_cell.angle_beta   90.00
_cell.angle_gamma   90.00
#
_symmetry.space_group_name_H-M   'P 1'
#
loop_
_entity.id
_entity.type
_entity.pdbx_description
1 polymer ?
#
loop_
_entity_poly.entity_id
_entity_poly.type
_entity_poly.pdbx_seq_one_letter_code
_entity_poly.pdbx_strand_id
1 'polypeptide(L)'
;MSQPEVQQLLMSVVVEVGRADALRIQLQTAATRGPRIGISWNNRNARFNVEKTASLGAWGPILGLKAFNFIDLQYRDTTTERDLVQLDLGVQMTHLPDLDLTRDIDGLAVLISACDLVITVSNTTAYLAGALGLPT
;
A
#
# COMPACT_ATOMS: atom_id res chain seq x y z
N MET A 1 15.53 -29.31 0.27
CA MET A 1 15.30 -28.50 1.48
C MET A 1 15.23 -29.43 2.67
N SER A 2 15.97 -29.11 3.72
CA SER A 2 15.98 -29.88 4.97
C SER A 2 14.75 -29.51 5.83
N GLN A 3 14.27 -30.45 6.67
CA GLN A 3 13.17 -30.18 7.62
C GLN A 3 13.30 -28.87 8.44
N PRO A 4 14.50 -28.47 8.93
CA PRO A 4 14.66 -27.21 9.65
C PRO A 4 14.46 -25.96 8.79
N GLU A 5 14.86 -25.97 7.51
CA GLU A 5 14.63 -24.82 6.60
C GLU A 5 13.14 -24.61 6.32
N VAL A 6 12.38 -25.69 6.19
CA VAL A 6 10.92 -25.63 6.00
C VAL A 6 10.23 -25.07 7.26
N GLN A 7 10.66 -25.49 8.45
CA GLN A 7 10.13 -24.97 9.71
C GLN A 7 10.48 -23.49 9.94
N GLN A 8 11.70 -23.08 9.62
CA GLN A 8 12.11 -21.68 9.74
C GLN A 8 11.32 -20.78 8.78
N LEU A 9 11.10 -21.24 7.55
CA LEU A 9 10.28 -20.55 6.57
C LEU A 9 8.81 -20.45 7.05
N LEU A 10 8.25 -21.54 7.57
CA LEU A 10 6.90 -21.56 8.15
C LEU A 10 6.77 -20.58 9.33
N MET A 11 7.73 -20.55 10.25
CA MET A 11 7.70 -19.62 11.37
C MET A 11 7.82 -18.17 10.91
N SER A 12 8.68 -17.87 9.93
CA SER A 12 8.80 -16.53 9.35
C SER A 12 7.50 -16.07 8.70
N VAL A 13 6.85 -16.95 7.92
CA VAL A 13 5.55 -16.63 7.30
C VAL A 13 4.47 -16.37 8.35
N VAL A 14 4.40 -17.17 9.42
CA VAL A 14 3.43 -16.96 10.51
C VAL A 14 3.66 -15.63 11.23
N VAL A 15 4.91 -15.24 11.45
CA VAL A 15 5.25 -13.94 12.05
C VAL A 15 4.78 -12.79 11.15
N GLU A 16 5.02 -12.86 9.84
CA GLU A 16 4.62 -11.81 8.91
C GLU A 16 3.09 -11.70 8.76
N VAL A 17 2.36 -12.82 8.76
CA VAL A 17 0.89 -12.82 8.79
C VAL A 17 0.38 -12.16 10.08
N GLY A 18 0.98 -12.48 11.23
CA GLY A 18 0.64 -11.85 12.51
C GLY A 18 0.90 -10.34 12.53
N ARG A 19 1.99 -9.89 11.88
CA ARG A 19 2.29 -8.45 11.72
C ARG A 19 1.25 -7.75 10.84
N ALA A 20 0.83 -8.37 9.74
CA ALA A 20 -0.19 -7.83 8.85
C ALA A 20 -1.55 -7.67 9.57
N ASP A 21 -1.96 -8.66 10.36
CA ASP A 21 -3.21 -8.58 11.13
C ASP A 21 -3.15 -7.54 12.26
N ALA A 22 -2.02 -7.41 12.94
CA ALA A 22 -1.82 -6.34 13.91
C ALA A 22 -1.90 -4.96 13.23
N LEU A 23 -1.29 -4.81 12.06
CA LEU A 23 -1.34 -3.57 11.30
C LEU A 23 -2.76 -3.27 10.79
N ARG A 24 -3.51 -4.29 10.36
CA ARG A 24 -4.93 -4.16 10.00
C ARG A 24 -5.76 -3.54 11.12
N ILE A 25 -5.51 -3.96 12.36
CA ILE A 25 -6.17 -3.40 13.55
C ILE A 25 -5.75 -1.95 13.77
N GLN A 26 -4.45 -1.64 13.63
CA GLN A 26 -3.93 -0.28 13.77
C GLN A 26 -4.52 0.69 12.72
N LEU A 27 -4.72 0.23 11.48
CA LEU A 27 -5.30 1.02 10.39
C LEU A 27 -6.81 1.24 10.53
N GLN A 28 -7.48 0.52 11.43
CA GLN A 28 -8.93 0.58 11.63
C GLN A 28 -9.30 1.58 12.73
N THR A 29 -9.88 2.71 12.33
CA THR A 29 -10.40 3.75 13.22
C THR A 29 -11.90 3.95 12.99
N ALA A 30 -12.57 4.72 13.86
CA ALA A 30 -13.97 5.08 13.65
C ALA A 30 -14.20 5.82 12.31
N ALA A 31 -13.20 6.57 11.83
CA ALA A 31 -13.23 7.29 10.56
C ALA A 31 -12.85 6.41 9.35
N THR A 32 -12.29 5.21 9.57
CA THR A 32 -11.74 4.34 8.52
C THR A 32 -12.32 2.93 8.54
N ARG A 33 -13.61 2.79 8.89
CA ARG A 33 -14.28 1.47 8.99
C ARG A 33 -14.52 0.75 7.66
N GLY A 34 -14.25 1.41 6.53
CA GLY A 34 -14.37 0.84 5.19
C GLY A 34 -13.23 -0.12 4.83
N PRO A 35 -13.35 -0.84 3.69
CA PRO A 35 -12.26 -1.64 3.15
C PRO A 35 -10.99 -0.81 2.92
N ARG A 36 -9.83 -1.40 3.16
CA ARG A 36 -8.50 -0.79 3.02
C ARG A 36 -7.99 -0.98 1.60
N ILE A 37 -7.90 0.11 0.87
CA ILE A 37 -7.50 0.12 -0.53
C ILE A 37 -6.10 0.72 -0.60
N GLY A 38 -5.12 -0.13 -0.88
CA GLY A 38 -3.73 0.30 -1.09
C GLY A 38 -3.57 0.92 -2.47
N ILE A 39 -2.94 2.09 -2.56
CA ILE A 39 -2.73 2.78 -3.84
C ILE A 39 -1.24 3.09 -4.06
N SER A 40 -0.76 2.80 -5.27
CA SER A 40 0.56 3.21 -5.76
C SER A 40 0.43 3.75 -7.20
N TRP A 41 0.62 5.04 -7.38
CA TRP A 41 0.15 5.77 -8.57
C TRP A 41 1.26 6.17 -9.55
N ASN A 42 2.52 6.03 -9.16
CA ASN A 42 3.67 6.53 -9.91
C ASN A 42 4.77 5.46 -10.09
N ASN A 43 5.61 5.67 -11.11
CA ASN A 43 6.79 4.88 -11.43
C ASN A 43 8.08 5.68 -11.17
N ARG A 44 9.07 5.06 -10.52
CA ARG A 44 10.42 5.58 -10.22
C ARG A 44 11.12 6.20 -11.43
N ASN A 45 10.81 5.72 -12.64
CA ASN A 45 11.37 6.19 -13.90
C ASN A 45 10.33 6.97 -14.75
N ALA A 46 9.55 7.86 -14.14
CA ALA A 46 8.58 8.72 -14.84
C ALA A 46 9.18 9.43 -16.07
N ARG A 47 10.47 9.76 -16.05
CA ARG A 47 11.22 10.36 -17.17
C ARG A 47 11.21 9.54 -18.47
N PHE A 48 11.00 8.23 -18.40
CA PHE A 48 10.98 7.34 -19.57
C PHE A 48 9.66 6.57 -19.74
N ASN A 49 8.73 6.69 -18.78
CA ASN A 49 7.49 5.91 -18.74
C ASN A 49 6.30 6.78 -18.26
N VAL A 50 6.19 8.00 -18.78
CA VAL A 50 5.11 8.95 -18.42
C VAL A 50 3.73 8.30 -18.60
N GLU A 51 3.58 7.45 -19.62
CA GLU A 51 2.35 6.71 -19.92
C GLU A 51 1.93 5.70 -18.83
N LYS A 52 2.85 5.34 -17.92
CA LYS A 52 2.60 4.45 -16.77
C LYS A 52 2.51 5.20 -15.44
N THR A 53 2.32 6.51 -15.48
CA THR A 53 2.26 7.35 -14.28
C THR A 53 0.99 8.20 -14.30
N ALA A 54 0.39 8.38 -13.14
CA ALA A 54 -0.72 9.30 -12.94
C ALA A 54 -0.41 10.14 -11.70
N SER A 55 -0.70 11.45 -11.73
CA SER A 55 -0.66 12.25 -10.50
C SER A 55 -1.70 11.72 -9.52
N LEU A 56 -1.46 11.81 -8.22
CA LEU A 56 -2.46 11.36 -7.24
C LEU A 56 -3.82 12.06 -7.43
N GLY A 57 -3.83 13.33 -7.84
CA GLY A 57 -5.05 14.07 -8.17
C GLY A 57 -5.88 13.46 -9.32
N ALA A 58 -5.26 12.79 -10.28
CA ALA A 58 -5.97 12.09 -11.36
C ALA A 58 -6.80 10.89 -10.85
N TRP A 59 -6.51 10.40 -9.65
CA TRP A 59 -7.27 9.33 -8.98
C TRP A 59 -8.51 9.86 -8.25
N GLY A 60 -8.81 11.16 -8.34
CA GLY A 60 -9.94 11.81 -7.68
C GLY A 60 -11.29 11.07 -7.76
N PRO A 61 -11.72 10.53 -8.92
CA PRO A 61 -12.95 9.75 -9.01
C PRO A 61 -12.98 8.51 -8.12
N ILE A 62 -11.83 7.87 -7.88
CA ILE A 62 -11.68 6.72 -6.98
C ILE A 62 -11.58 7.22 -5.54
N LEU A 63 -10.69 8.19 -5.28
CA LEU A 63 -10.43 8.73 -3.94
C LEU A 63 -11.66 9.40 -3.32
N GLY A 64 -12.57 9.94 -4.14
CA GLY A 64 -13.83 10.53 -3.70
C GLY A 64 -14.82 9.54 -3.07
N LEU A 65 -14.60 8.22 -3.23
CA LEU A 65 -15.46 7.18 -2.66
C LEU A 65 -15.25 7.07 -1.14
N LYS A 66 -16.09 7.76 -0.37
CA LYS A 66 -16.00 7.88 1.10
C LYS A 66 -16.21 6.57 1.89
N ALA A 67 -16.59 5.48 1.21
CA ALA A 67 -16.79 4.17 1.83
C ALA A 67 -15.48 3.40 2.06
N PHE A 68 -14.35 3.90 1.57
CA PHE A 68 -13.06 3.21 1.61
C PHE A 68 -12.02 3.96 2.43
N ASN A 69 -11.08 3.20 2.99
CA ASN A 69 -9.87 3.73 3.60
C ASN A 69 -8.72 3.60 2.60
N PHE A 70 -8.22 4.73 2.09
CA PHE A 70 -7.11 4.72 1.13
C PHE A 70 -5.77 4.73 1.86
N ILE A 71 -4.95 3.71 1.58
CA ILE A 71 -3.61 3.53 2.15
C ILE A 71 -2.57 3.92 1.11
N ASP A 72 -1.63 4.77 1.50
CA ASP A 72 -0.49 5.15 0.69
C ASP A 72 0.54 4.00 0.62
N LEU A 73 0.70 3.42 -0.58
CA LEU A 73 1.73 2.43 -0.91
C LEU A 73 2.76 3.01 -1.90
N GLN A 74 2.77 4.32 -2.09
CA GLN A 74 3.68 4.98 -3.00
C GLN A 74 5.03 5.22 -2.32
N TYR A 75 6.09 4.74 -2.95
CA TYR A 75 7.45 4.99 -2.51
C TYR A 75 7.88 6.44 -2.80
N ARG A 76 8.88 6.90 -2.03
CA ARG A 76 9.38 8.29 -1.92
C ARG A 76 8.45 9.18 -1.09
N ASP A 77 8.86 10.43 -0.95
CA ASP A 77 8.06 11.45 -0.28
C ASP A 77 6.81 11.79 -1.11
N THR A 78 5.65 11.48 -0.54
CA THR A 78 4.31 11.70 -1.11
C THR A 78 3.58 12.86 -0.42
N THR A 79 4.23 13.55 0.54
CA THR A 79 3.59 14.52 1.44
C THR A 79 2.85 15.59 0.67
N THR A 80 3.50 16.24 -0.30
CA THR A 80 2.87 17.29 -1.11
C THR A 80 1.68 16.78 -1.92
N GLU A 81 1.77 15.58 -2.51
CA GLU A 81 0.65 15.02 -3.28
C GLU A 81 -0.55 14.69 -2.39
N ARG A 82 -0.31 14.10 -1.20
CA ARG A 82 -1.34 13.80 -0.22
C ARG A 82 -2.00 15.05 0.36
N ASP A 83 -1.21 16.09 0.66
CA ASP A 83 -1.71 17.36 1.17
C ASP A 83 -2.63 18.05 0.14
N LEU A 84 -2.25 18.04 -1.14
CA LEU A 84 -3.07 18.58 -2.22
C LEU A 84 -4.39 17.81 -2.37
N VAL A 85 -4.35 16.48 -2.34
CA VAL A 85 -5.57 15.64 -2.38
C VAL A 85 -6.46 15.87 -1.17
N GLN A 86 -5.89 16.05 0.01
CA GLN A 86 -6.66 16.39 1.19
C GLN A 86 -7.31 17.77 1.05
N LEU A 87 -6.59 18.77 0.53
CA LEU A 87 -7.10 20.12 0.32
C LEU A 87 -8.22 20.15 -0.72
N ASP A 88 -8.00 19.50 -1.87
CA ASP A 88 -8.88 19.60 -3.03
C ASP A 88 -10.10 18.66 -2.94
N LEU A 89 -9.93 17.48 -2.33
CA LEU A 89 -10.95 16.41 -2.32
C LEU A 89 -11.47 16.06 -0.92
N GLY A 90 -10.86 16.61 0.13
CA GLY A 90 -11.18 16.27 1.52
C GLY A 90 -10.97 14.78 1.81
N VAL A 91 -9.94 14.17 1.21
CA VAL A 91 -9.59 12.75 1.38
C VAL A 91 -8.27 12.65 2.14
N GLN A 92 -8.35 12.16 3.38
CA GLN A 92 -7.16 11.87 4.18
C GLN A 92 -6.70 10.46 3.85
N MET A 93 -5.57 10.34 3.17
CA MET A 93 -4.93 9.04 2.95
C MET A 93 -4.15 8.61 4.20
N THR A 94 -4.28 7.35 4.57
CA THR A 94 -3.48 6.77 5.64
C THR A 94 -2.06 6.54 5.15
N HIS A 95 -1.09 7.14 5.83
CA HIS A 95 0.33 7.04 5.54
C HIS A 95 1.10 6.71 6.82
N LEU A 96 2.09 5.82 6.73
CA LEU A 96 2.92 5.42 7.87
C LEU A 96 4.30 6.09 7.76
N PRO A 97 4.54 7.22 8.44
CA PRO A 97 5.76 8.01 8.27
C PRO A 97 7.03 7.27 8.70
N ASP A 98 6.90 6.29 9.60
CA ASP A 98 8.02 5.51 10.12
C ASP A 98 8.40 4.31 9.22
N LEU A 99 7.65 4.07 8.13
CA LEU A 99 7.85 2.95 7.22
C LEU A 99 8.48 3.42 5.89
N ASP A 100 9.71 2.98 5.62
CA ASP A 100 10.40 3.28 4.35
C ASP A 100 9.89 2.37 3.22
N LEU A 101 8.82 2.81 2.54
CA LEU A 101 8.21 2.09 1.41
C LEU A 101 9.15 1.92 0.18
N THR A 102 10.36 2.50 0.20
CA THR A 102 11.35 2.38 -0.88
C THR A 102 12.37 1.28 -0.62
N ARG A 103 12.80 1.12 0.63
CA ARG A 103 13.91 0.22 1.00
C ARG A 103 13.49 -0.92 1.92
N ASP A 104 12.43 -0.75 2.70
CA ASP A 104 11.88 -1.79 3.57
C ASP A 104 10.83 -2.60 2.81
N ILE A 105 11.30 -3.59 2.04
CA ILE A 105 10.44 -4.45 1.24
C ILE A 105 9.56 -5.35 2.11
N ASP A 106 10.07 -5.80 3.26
CA ASP A 106 9.31 -6.63 4.19
C ASP A 106 8.19 -5.80 4.84
N GLY A 107 8.49 -4.59 5.29
CA GLY A 107 7.49 -3.68 5.82
C GLY A 107 6.46 -3.25 4.76
N LEU A 108 6.88 -3.02 3.52
CA LEU A 108 5.95 -2.80 2.40
C LEU A 108 5.05 -4.03 2.16
N ALA A 109 5.61 -5.24 2.20
CA ALA A 109 4.86 -6.48 2.04
C ALA A 109 3.83 -6.68 3.17
N VAL A 110 4.19 -6.35 4.42
CA VAL A 110 3.27 -6.34 5.56
C VAL A 110 2.14 -5.33 5.35
N LEU A 111 2.45 -4.11 4.90
CA LEU A 111 1.44 -3.08 4.63
C LEU A 111 0.50 -3.47 3.48
N ILE A 112 1.04 -4.03 2.40
CA ILE A 112 0.25 -4.60 1.29
C ILE A 112 -0.66 -5.71 1.81
N SER A 113 -0.12 -6.61 2.62
CA SER A 113 -0.87 -7.73 3.20
C SER A 113 -1.95 -7.28 4.17
N ALA A 114 -1.84 -6.07 4.73
CA ALA A 114 -2.88 -5.46 5.56
C ALA A 114 -4.03 -4.85 4.75
N CYS A 115 -3.89 -4.68 3.43
CA CYS A 115 -4.94 -4.18 2.56
C CYS A 115 -5.99 -5.27 2.24
N ASP A 116 -7.14 -4.83 1.71
CA ASP A 116 -8.20 -5.71 1.17
C ASP A 116 -8.17 -5.75 -0.37
N LEU A 117 -7.69 -4.67 -1.01
CA LEU A 117 -7.47 -4.52 -2.45
C LEU A 117 -6.26 -3.61 -2.65
N VAL A 118 -5.47 -3.87 -3.70
CA VAL A 118 -4.42 -2.95 -4.16
C VAL A 118 -4.78 -2.45 -5.56
N ILE A 119 -4.76 -1.14 -5.77
CA ILE A 119 -4.92 -0.53 -7.09
C ILE A 119 -3.64 0.24 -7.41
N THR A 120 -2.96 -0.14 -8.48
CA THR A 120 -1.62 0.38 -8.77
C THR A 120 -1.35 0.52 -10.25
N VAL A 121 -0.40 1.38 -10.59
CA VAL A 121 0.24 1.36 -11.91
C VAL A 121 1.24 0.21 -12.01
N SER A 122 1.78 -0.02 -13.22
CA SER A 122 2.83 -1.03 -13.46
C SER A 122 4.16 -0.63 -12.81
N ASN A 123 4.30 -0.98 -11.54
CA ASN A 123 5.49 -0.77 -10.70
C ASN A 123 5.73 -1.99 -9.76
N THR A 124 6.75 -1.92 -8.89
CA THR A 124 7.10 -3.01 -7.96
C THR A 124 5.95 -3.45 -7.07
N THR A 125 5.10 -2.52 -6.62
CA THR A 125 3.95 -2.80 -5.74
C THR A 125 2.96 -3.76 -6.41
N ALA A 126 2.75 -3.68 -7.72
CA ALA A 126 1.88 -4.60 -8.46
C ALA A 126 2.37 -6.06 -8.37
N TYR A 127 3.67 -6.28 -8.56
CA TYR A 127 4.25 -7.62 -8.49
C TYR A 127 4.23 -8.18 -7.07
N LEU A 128 4.51 -7.35 -6.06
CA LEU A 128 4.45 -7.76 -4.65
C LEU A 128 3.03 -8.13 -4.24
N ALA A 129 2.04 -7.30 -4.56
CA ALA A 129 0.64 -7.56 -4.23
C ALA A 129 0.12 -8.85 -4.90
N GLY A 130 0.46 -9.08 -6.17
CA GLY A 130 0.12 -10.33 -6.85
C GLY A 130 0.80 -11.54 -6.22
N ALA A 131 2.08 -11.43 -5.83
CA ALA A 131 2.81 -12.52 -5.16
C ALA A 131 2.25 -12.85 -3.76
N LEU A 132 1.74 -11.84 -3.06
CA LEU A 132 1.08 -11.96 -1.76
C LEU A 132 -0.38 -12.43 -1.86
N GLY A 133 -0.91 -12.58 -3.07
CA GLY A 133 -2.27 -13.09 -3.31
C GLY A 133 -3.39 -12.06 -3.06
N LEU A 134 -3.06 -10.77 -3.08
CA LEU A 134 -4.06 -9.71 -2.93
C LEU A 134 -4.78 -9.50 -4.27
N PRO A 135 -6.10 -9.25 -4.25
CA PRO A 135 -6.80 -8.70 -5.39
C PRO A 135 -6.06 -7.46 -5.92
N THR A 136 -5.81 -7.42 -7.23
CA THR A 136 -5.00 -6.41 -7.93
C THR A 136 -5.52 -6.11 -9.33
#